data_AF-A0A3N0IGH5-F1
#
_entry.id   AF-A0A3N0IGH5-F1
#
_cell.length_a   1.000
_cell.length_b   1.000
_cell.length_c   1.000
_cell.angle_alpha   90.00
_cell.angle_beta   90.00
_cell.angle_gamma   90.00
#
_symmetry.space_group_name_H-M   'P 1'
#
loop_
_entity.id
_entity.type
_entity.pdbx_description
1 polymer ?
#
loop_
_entity_poly.entity_id
_entity_poly.type
_entity_poly.pdbx_seq_one_letter_code
_entity_poly.pdbx_strand_id
1 'polypeptide(L)'
;MERKSKAMAALACVALLVLIGAGCARCTMVHSGQQDQPGQEQGETASVDAEEAKDSLEKLLGTKWTSQDGKSAMSIVNGAFVERSGDEEKITYWTPEKSTSDESGFSESIWVSDSLTSTQSPSTIRVDIAGDGSLVIACDSFKLAASYTIDAPESVELGITGNVGYLASLTGIDQAKIAECLQGYVTAKCPYAKTASWDGEIYIDANNDRTSSTFTLDDPNATIVTVTIDGKTGKISAM
;
A
#
# COMPACT_ATOMS: atom_id res chain seq x y z
N MET A 1 50.16 4.58 24.71
CA MET A 1 49.89 3.33 23.95
C MET A 1 48.77 2.66 24.71
N GLU A 2 47.55 2.54 24.20
CA GLU A 2 47.19 1.88 22.94
C GLU A 2 46.08 2.62 22.18
N ARG A 3 46.22 2.63 20.85
CA ARG A 3 45.20 3.00 19.85
C ARG A 3 44.64 1.68 19.29
N LYS A 4 43.34 1.60 19.00
CA LYS A 4 42.73 0.74 17.96
C LYS A 4 41.22 1.05 17.88
N SER A 5 40.80 1.85 16.88
CA SER A 5 40.12 1.43 15.63
C SER A 5 38.60 1.37 15.81
N LYS A 6 37.81 2.36 15.38
CA LYS A 6 37.25 2.54 14.03
C LYS A 6 36.62 1.25 13.45
N ALA A 7 35.29 1.25 13.34
CA ALA A 7 34.55 0.60 12.25
C ALA A 7 33.26 1.40 12.01
N MET A 8 33.16 1.99 10.81
CA MET A 8 31.94 2.56 10.26
C MET A 8 30.98 1.43 9.91
N ALA A 9 29.71 1.56 10.25
CA ALA A 9 28.64 0.79 9.62
C ALA A 9 28.05 1.63 8.49
N ALA A 10 28.50 1.35 7.26
CA ALA A 10 27.83 1.80 6.05
C ALA A 10 26.83 0.71 5.65
N LEU A 11 25.54 1.00 5.75
CA LEU A 11 24.48 0.11 5.27
C LEU A 11 24.10 0.55 3.85
N ALA A 12 24.60 -0.18 2.86
CA ALA A 12 24.20 -0.03 1.47
C ALA A 12 23.72 -1.40 0.96
N CYS A 13 22.42 -1.51 0.70
CA CYS A 13 21.86 -2.57 -0.12
C CYS A 13 20.91 -1.93 -1.14
N VAL A 14 21.50 -1.56 -2.28
CA VAL A 14 20.78 -1.32 -3.53
C VAL A 14 20.64 -2.66 -4.24
N ALA A 15 19.42 -3.01 -4.67
CA ALA A 15 19.16 -3.97 -5.74
C ALA A 15 17.70 -3.85 -6.21
N LEU A 16 17.31 -4.00 -7.48
CA LEU A 16 17.89 -3.73 -8.79
C LEU A 16 16.69 -3.87 -9.74
N LEU A 17 16.28 -2.79 -10.43
CA LEU A 17 15.20 -2.80 -11.43
C LEU A 17 15.67 -3.39 -12.77
N VAL A 18 14.96 -4.39 -13.30
CA VAL A 18 15.04 -4.94 -14.68
C VAL A 18 13.72 -5.73 -14.91
N LEU A 19 12.91 -5.68 -15.99
CA LEU A 19 12.80 -4.92 -17.24
C LEU A 19 11.35 -5.07 -17.77
N ILE A 20 10.84 -3.97 -18.34
CA ILE A 20 9.94 -3.79 -19.51
C ILE A 20 9.30 -5.05 -20.15
N GLY A 21 7.97 -4.99 -20.29
CA GLY A 21 7.19 -5.76 -21.27
C GLY A 21 5.97 -4.99 -21.75
N ALA A 22 5.96 -4.61 -23.02
CA ALA A 22 4.93 -3.80 -23.69
C ALA A 22 3.56 -4.51 -23.83
N GLY A 23 2.47 -3.78 -23.58
CA GLY A 23 1.10 -4.21 -23.84
C GLY A 23 0.28 -3.09 -24.47
N CYS A 24 -0.17 -3.31 -25.70
CA CYS A 24 -0.76 -2.31 -26.60
C CYS A 24 -2.15 -1.83 -26.14
N ALA A 25 -2.41 -0.54 -26.38
CA ALA A 25 -3.72 0.09 -26.26
C ALA A 25 -4.82 -0.64 -27.06
N ARG A 26 -5.99 -0.80 -26.44
CA ARG A 26 -7.28 -0.99 -27.13
C ARG A 26 -8.30 -0.05 -26.53
N CYS A 27 -8.62 1.00 -27.28
CA CYS A 27 -9.74 1.90 -27.03
C CYS A 27 -11.05 1.17 -27.31
N THR A 28 -12.01 1.23 -26.39
CA THR A 28 -13.44 1.24 -26.71
C THR A 28 -14.13 2.24 -25.80
N MET A 29 -14.54 3.35 -26.39
CA MET A 29 -15.38 4.38 -25.79
C MET A 29 -16.84 3.99 -26.06
N VAL A 30 -17.66 3.90 -25.02
CA VAL A 30 -19.13 4.01 -25.12
C VAL A 30 -19.58 4.96 -24.02
N HIS A 31 -20.26 6.02 -24.46
CA HIS A 31 -20.86 7.07 -23.66
C HIS A 31 -22.37 6.81 -23.55
N SER A 32 -22.96 6.94 -22.36
CA SER A 32 -24.36 7.38 -22.16
C SER A 32 -24.68 7.60 -20.67
N GLY A 33 -25.13 8.82 -20.33
CA GLY A 33 -26.34 9.01 -19.49
C GLY A 33 -26.22 9.24 -17.98
N GLN A 34 -25.79 10.45 -17.58
CA GLN A 34 -26.36 11.37 -16.58
C GLN A 34 -27.40 10.87 -15.53
N GLN A 35 -27.12 11.10 -14.23
CA GLN A 35 -27.94 11.93 -13.31
C GLN A 35 -27.30 12.10 -11.90
N ASP A 36 -27.14 13.36 -11.48
CA ASP A 36 -26.78 13.80 -10.12
C ASP A 36 -27.94 13.60 -9.11
N GLN A 37 -27.61 13.22 -7.87
CA GLN A 37 -28.08 13.94 -6.67
C GLN A 37 -27.22 13.61 -5.44
N PRO A 38 -27.03 14.58 -4.51
CA PRO A 38 -26.06 14.49 -3.42
C PRO A 38 -26.71 13.92 -2.15
N GLY A 39 -26.04 12.96 -1.51
CA GLY A 39 -26.48 12.34 -0.27
C GLY A 39 -25.34 12.23 0.73
N GLN A 40 -25.32 13.18 1.67
CA GLN A 40 -24.82 13.11 3.04
C GLN A 40 -23.53 12.32 3.31
N GLU A 41 -22.44 13.08 3.48
CA GLU A 41 -21.24 12.68 4.21
C GLU A 41 -21.61 12.25 5.64
N GLN A 42 -21.68 10.94 5.85
CA GLN A 42 -21.52 10.35 7.16
C GLN A 42 -20.06 9.93 7.23
N GLY A 43 -19.30 10.54 8.15
CA GLY A 43 -17.86 10.32 8.30
C GLY A 43 -17.53 8.84 8.37
N GLU A 44 -17.11 8.31 7.23
CA GLU A 44 -16.63 6.96 7.05
C GLU A 44 -15.19 6.98 7.57
N THR A 45 -15.00 6.49 8.80
CA THR A 45 -13.68 6.05 9.22
C THR A 45 -13.16 5.14 8.12
N ALA A 46 -12.04 5.51 7.50
CA ALA A 46 -11.41 4.71 6.46
C ALA A 46 -11.14 3.31 7.03
N SER A 47 -12.06 2.38 6.80
CA SER A 47 -11.87 0.96 7.01
C SER A 47 -11.40 0.39 5.69
N VAL A 48 -10.50 -0.58 5.73
CA VAL A 48 -10.26 -1.42 4.55
C VAL A 48 -11.61 -1.99 4.14
N ASP A 49 -12.08 -1.67 2.93
CA ASP A 49 -13.34 -2.21 2.43
C ASP A 49 -13.20 -3.73 2.36
N ALA A 50 -13.96 -4.42 3.21
CA ALA A 50 -13.94 -5.87 3.29
C ALA A 50 -14.29 -6.51 1.93
N GLU A 51 -15.11 -5.86 1.09
CA GLU A 51 -15.42 -6.33 -0.28
C GLU A 51 -14.26 -6.13 -1.26
N GLU A 52 -13.52 -5.01 -1.21
CA GLU A 52 -12.35 -4.84 -2.07
C GLU A 52 -11.20 -5.79 -1.66
N ALA A 53 -11.05 -6.07 -0.36
CA ALA A 53 -9.99 -6.91 0.22
C ALA A 53 -10.24 -8.44 0.17
N LYS A 54 -11.36 -8.87 -0.43
CA LYS A 54 -11.96 -10.20 -0.17
C LYS A 54 -11.42 -11.40 -0.95
N ASP A 55 -10.33 -11.28 -1.71
CA ASP A 55 -9.96 -12.33 -2.68
C ASP A 55 -8.52 -12.85 -2.65
N SER A 56 -7.57 -12.16 -2.02
CA SER A 56 -6.19 -12.65 -1.93
C SER A 56 -5.36 -11.92 -0.87
N LEU A 57 -4.33 -12.60 -0.39
CA LEU A 57 -3.33 -12.06 0.53
C LEU A 57 -2.59 -10.86 -0.05
N GLU A 58 -2.37 -10.83 -1.36
CA GLU A 58 -1.70 -9.72 -2.06
C GLU A 58 -2.46 -8.39 -1.89
N LYS A 59 -3.78 -8.42 -1.74
CA LYS A 59 -4.59 -7.22 -1.47
C LYS A 59 -4.41 -6.69 -0.04
N LEU A 60 -3.83 -7.48 0.85
CA LEU A 60 -3.57 -7.11 2.25
C LEU A 60 -2.14 -6.61 2.48
N LEU A 61 -1.33 -6.44 1.43
CA LEU A 61 0.01 -5.88 1.57
C LEU A 61 -0.03 -4.48 2.19
N GLY A 62 0.84 -4.21 3.17
CA GLY A 62 0.91 -2.93 3.87
C GLY A 62 -0.07 -2.73 5.00
N THR A 63 -1.02 -3.65 5.19
CA THR A 63 -1.94 -3.62 6.33
C THR A 63 -1.23 -3.96 7.64
N LYS A 64 -1.74 -3.41 8.73
CA LYS A 64 -1.28 -3.69 10.10
C LYS A 64 -2.34 -4.46 10.85
N TRP A 65 -1.89 -5.33 11.75
CA TRP A 65 -2.75 -6.24 12.49
C TRP A 65 -2.27 -6.40 13.92
N THR A 66 -3.22 -6.65 14.83
CA THR A 66 -2.96 -6.86 16.25
C THR A 66 -3.54 -8.21 16.70
N SER A 67 -2.80 -8.96 17.52
CA SER A 67 -3.27 -10.24 18.07
C SER A 67 -4.48 -10.03 18.97
N GLN A 68 -5.32 -11.05 19.13
CA GLN A 68 -6.53 -10.98 19.96
C GLN A 68 -6.25 -10.54 21.41
N ASP A 69 -5.09 -10.90 21.96
CA ASP A 69 -4.67 -10.52 23.31
C ASP A 69 -3.90 -9.19 23.39
N GLY A 70 -3.73 -8.50 22.26
CA GLY A 70 -3.06 -7.20 22.13
C GLY A 70 -1.55 -7.23 22.35
N LYS A 71 -0.92 -8.40 22.43
CA LYS A 71 0.52 -8.52 22.76
C LYS A 71 1.44 -8.61 21.55
N SER A 72 0.90 -8.97 20.39
CA SER A 72 1.68 -9.14 19.18
C SER A 72 1.10 -8.28 18.07
N ALA A 73 1.98 -7.65 17.30
CA ALA A 73 1.62 -6.95 16.06
C ALA A 73 2.11 -7.76 14.86
N MET A 74 1.39 -7.67 13.75
CA MET A 74 1.80 -8.27 12.48
C MET A 74 1.69 -7.25 11.34
N SER A 75 2.62 -7.33 10.40
CA SER A 75 2.53 -6.66 9.11
C SER A 75 2.68 -7.67 7.98
N ILE A 76 1.92 -7.48 6.91
CA ILE A 76 2.01 -8.29 5.70
C ILE A 76 2.80 -7.48 4.68
N VAL A 77 3.97 -8.00 4.29
CA VAL A 77 4.82 -7.42 3.24
C VAL A 77 4.94 -8.40 2.10
N ASN A 78 5.44 -7.94 0.95
CA ASN A 78 5.55 -8.80 -0.22
C ASN A 78 6.42 -10.03 0.07
N GLY A 79 5.78 -11.21 0.10
CA GLY A 79 6.42 -12.50 0.35
C GLY A 79 6.80 -12.78 1.81
N ALA A 80 6.38 -11.99 2.79
CA ALA A 80 6.61 -12.31 4.20
C ALA A 80 5.54 -11.79 5.17
N PHE A 81 5.31 -12.55 6.24
CA PHE A 81 4.69 -12.08 7.47
C PHE A 81 5.79 -11.61 8.42
N VAL A 82 5.58 -10.45 9.05
CA VAL A 82 6.48 -9.94 10.09
C VAL A 82 5.67 -9.79 11.36
N GLU A 83 5.88 -10.69 12.33
CA GLU A 83 5.26 -10.67 13.64
C GLU A 83 6.23 -10.10 14.68
N ARG A 84 5.73 -9.24 15.58
CA ARG A 84 6.53 -8.62 16.65
C ARG A 84 5.82 -8.69 17.98
N SER A 85 6.54 -9.00 19.05
CA SER A 85 6.06 -8.91 20.44
C SER A 85 7.20 -8.49 21.37
N GLY A 86 7.08 -7.31 21.99
CA GLY A 86 8.19 -6.73 22.74
C GLY A 86 9.44 -6.56 21.86
N ASP A 87 10.55 -7.17 22.27
CA ASP A 87 11.82 -7.18 21.53
C ASP A 87 11.96 -8.37 20.55
N GLU A 88 10.96 -9.25 20.48
CA GLU A 88 10.97 -10.41 19.57
C GLU A 88 10.38 -10.05 18.20
N GLU A 89 11.08 -10.42 17.14
CA GLU A 89 10.61 -10.35 15.74
C GLU A 89 10.71 -11.74 15.10
N LYS A 90 9.65 -12.15 14.40
CA LYS A 90 9.57 -13.38 13.62
C LYS A 90 9.19 -13.05 12.19
N ILE A 91 9.93 -13.63 11.25
CA ILE A 91 9.66 -13.49 9.82
C ILE A 91 9.32 -14.86 9.27
N THR A 92 8.15 -14.97 8.65
CA THR A 92 7.72 -16.17 7.92
C THR A 92 7.56 -15.81 6.46
N TYR A 93 8.41 -16.35 5.60
CA TYR A 93 8.31 -16.12 4.17
C TYR A 93 7.17 -16.94 3.59
N TRP A 94 6.49 -16.41 2.57
CA TRP A 94 5.37 -17.08 1.92
C TRP A 94 5.38 -16.89 0.41
N THR A 95 4.77 -17.83 -0.30
CA THR A 95 4.47 -17.74 -1.73
C THR A 95 3.03 -18.19 -1.95
N PRO A 96 2.19 -17.37 -2.59
CA PRO A 96 0.79 -17.72 -2.81
C PRO A 96 0.68 -18.80 -3.89
N GLU A 97 -0.30 -19.70 -3.75
CA GLU A 97 -0.57 -20.74 -4.73
C GLU A 97 -2.00 -20.64 -5.29
N LYS A 98 -3.00 -20.73 -4.41
CA LYS A 98 -4.40 -20.75 -4.82
C LYS A 98 -5.29 -20.12 -3.76
N SER A 99 -6.09 -19.15 -4.18
CA SER A 99 -7.13 -18.53 -3.36
C SER A 99 -8.53 -19.07 -3.68
N THR A 100 -9.39 -19.11 -2.67
CA THR A 100 -10.83 -19.34 -2.76
C THR A 100 -11.56 -18.40 -1.81
N SER A 101 -12.57 -17.66 -2.29
CA SER A 101 -13.39 -16.76 -1.49
C SER A 101 -14.84 -17.20 -1.38
N ASP A 102 -15.50 -16.78 -0.30
CA ASP A 102 -16.92 -16.95 -0.01
C ASP A 102 -17.47 -15.72 0.74
N GLU A 103 -18.74 -15.74 1.14
CA GLU A 103 -19.38 -14.60 1.85
C GLU A 103 -18.72 -14.28 3.20
N SER A 104 -18.04 -15.25 3.82
CA SER A 104 -17.40 -15.12 5.13
C SER A 104 -15.94 -14.67 5.06
N GLY A 105 -15.35 -14.60 3.86
CA GLY A 105 -13.96 -14.17 3.63
C GLY A 105 -13.25 -15.03 2.59
N PHE A 106 -11.96 -15.27 2.76
CA PHE A 106 -11.20 -16.11 1.84
C PHE A 106 -10.21 -17.04 2.53
N SER A 107 -9.79 -18.07 1.79
CA SER A 107 -8.73 -18.97 2.18
C SER A 107 -7.71 -19.08 1.06
N GLU A 108 -6.43 -19.08 1.40
CA GLU A 108 -5.35 -19.14 0.42
C GLU A 108 -4.31 -20.18 0.83
N SER A 109 -4.05 -21.11 -0.08
CA SER A 109 -2.93 -22.04 0.04
C SER A 109 -1.63 -21.29 -0.25
N ILE A 110 -0.66 -21.45 0.65
CA ILE A 110 0.65 -20.82 0.56
C ILE A 110 1.76 -21.84 0.79
N TRP A 111 2.94 -21.54 0.26
CA TRP A 111 4.19 -22.21 0.62
C TRP A 111 4.98 -21.34 1.58
N VAL A 112 5.30 -21.83 2.78
CA VAL A 112 5.97 -21.07 3.84
C VAL A 112 7.38 -21.55 4.12
N SER A 113 8.25 -20.65 4.60
CA SER A 113 9.57 -21.01 5.11
C SER A 113 10.07 -20.04 6.19
N ASP A 114 10.94 -20.52 7.07
CA ASP A 114 11.57 -19.69 8.14
C ASP A 114 12.73 -18.82 7.61
N SER A 115 13.18 -19.07 6.38
CA SER A 115 14.22 -18.30 5.70
C SER A 115 14.09 -18.41 4.17
N LEU A 116 14.78 -17.53 3.43
CA LEU A 116 14.85 -17.58 1.97
C LEU A 116 15.52 -18.84 1.41
N THR A 117 16.29 -19.57 2.22
CA THR A 117 17.07 -20.73 1.79
C THR A 117 16.56 -22.06 2.35
N SER A 118 15.64 -22.03 3.30
CA SER A 118 15.04 -23.24 3.88
C SER A 118 13.99 -23.82 2.94
N THR A 119 13.81 -25.14 3.01
CA THR A 119 12.74 -25.84 2.31
C THR A 119 11.37 -25.25 2.69
N GLN A 120 10.54 -25.00 1.69
CA GLN A 120 9.18 -24.55 1.91
C GLN A 120 8.27 -25.73 2.29
N SER A 121 7.30 -25.47 3.16
CA SER A 121 6.21 -26.39 3.51
C SER A 121 4.86 -25.78 3.15
N PRO A 122 3.84 -26.57 2.82
CA PRO A 122 2.51 -26.03 2.56
C PRO A 122 1.87 -25.53 3.86
N SER A 123 1.06 -24.48 3.75
CA SER A 123 0.23 -23.92 4.81
C SER A 123 -1.04 -23.33 4.19
N THR A 124 -2.00 -22.94 5.03
CA THR A 124 -3.24 -22.28 4.62
C THR A 124 -3.48 -21.06 5.48
N ILE A 125 -3.79 -19.95 4.81
CA ILE A 125 -4.31 -18.75 5.45
C ILE A 125 -5.83 -18.82 5.38
N ARG A 126 -6.46 -18.40 6.48
CA ARG A 126 -7.88 -18.05 6.52
C ARG A 126 -8.01 -16.58 6.88
N VAL A 127 -8.75 -15.82 6.10
CA VAL A 127 -9.18 -14.46 6.45
C VAL A 127 -10.70 -14.49 6.54
N ASP A 128 -11.21 -14.20 7.73
CA ASP A 128 -12.64 -14.11 8.02
C ASP A 128 -13.07 -12.65 8.19
N ILE A 129 -14.31 -12.36 7.81
CA ILE A 129 -14.96 -11.08 8.09
C ILE A 129 -15.73 -11.24 9.40
N ALA A 130 -15.30 -10.50 10.43
CA ALA A 130 -15.95 -10.50 11.73
C ALA A 130 -17.32 -9.80 11.68
N GLY A 131 -18.12 -9.97 12.73
CA GLY A 131 -19.47 -9.40 12.81
C GLY A 131 -19.53 -7.87 12.78
N ASP A 132 -18.42 -7.19 13.06
CA ASP A 132 -18.26 -5.74 12.94
C ASP A 132 -17.66 -5.30 11.59
N GLY A 133 -17.46 -6.24 10.66
CA GLY A 133 -16.86 -6.01 9.35
C GLY A 133 -15.33 -6.01 9.33
N SER A 134 -14.67 -6.12 10.48
CA SER A 134 -13.20 -6.21 10.54
C SER A 134 -12.69 -7.53 9.96
N LEU A 135 -11.48 -7.52 9.40
CA LEU A 135 -10.82 -8.73 8.92
C LEU A 135 -10.04 -9.40 10.05
N VAL A 136 -10.17 -10.72 10.16
CA VAL A 136 -9.41 -11.56 11.08
C VAL A 136 -8.64 -12.58 10.27
N ILE A 137 -7.31 -12.56 10.36
CA ILE A 137 -6.43 -13.50 9.67
C ILE A 137 -5.89 -14.55 10.64
N ALA A 138 -5.91 -15.81 10.22
CA ALA A 138 -5.32 -16.94 10.92
C ALA A 138 -4.46 -17.78 9.97
N CYS A 139 -3.35 -18.29 10.48
CA CYS A 139 -2.45 -19.18 9.76
C CYS A 139 -1.71 -20.06 10.76
N ASP A 140 -1.61 -21.36 10.47
CA ASP A 140 -0.89 -22.31 11.33
C ASP A 140 0.63 -22.06 11.39
N SER A 141 1.14 -21.24 10.47
CA SER A 141 2.55 -20.90 10.34
C SER A 141 2.93 -19.58 11.01
N PHE A 142 1.96 -18.87 11.60
CA PHE A 142 2.25 -17.76 12.50
C PHE A 142 2.98 -18.26 13.75
N LYS A 143 3.96 -17.48 14.21
CA LYS A 143 4.92 -17.86 15.24
C LYS A 143 4.60 -17.26 16.60
N LEU A 144 3.94 -16.09 16.65
CA LEU A 144 3.70 -15.36 17.90
C LEU A 144 2.24 -15.40 18.36
N ALA A 145 1.27 -15.48 17.43
CA ALA A 145 -0.14 -15.65 17.76
C ALA A 145 -0.86 -16.50 16.70
N ALA A 146 -1.95 -17.16 17.09
CA ALA A 146 -2.73 -17.99 16.17
C ALA A 146 -3.56 -17.18 15.17
N SER A 147 -3.92 -15.94 15.53
CA SER A 147 -4.71 -15.04 14.70
C SER A 147 -4.45 -13.57 15.04
N TYR A 148 -4.77 -12.71 14.07
CA TYR A 148 -4.65 -11.27 14.16
C TYR A 148 -5.89 -10.59 13.57
N THR A 149 -6.30 -9.47 14.13
CA THR A 149 -7.37 -8.62 13.62
C THR A 149 -6.75 -7.39 12.96
N ILE A 150 -7.29 -6.97 11.82
CA ILE A 150 -6.79 -5.80 11.10
C ILE A 150 -6.97 -4.55 11.96
N ASP A 151 -5.94 -3.70 12.00
CA ASP A 151 -6.02 -2.42 12.69
C ASP A 151 -6.84 -1.43 11.87
N ALA A 152 -7.38 -0.39 12.49
CA ALA A 152 -7.83 0.77 11.74
C ALA A 152 -6.61 1.57 11.26
N PRO A 153 -6.59 2.07 10.01
CA PRO A 153 -5.55 2.98 9.59
C PRO A 153 -5.57 4.25 10.45
N GLU A 154 -4.38 4.81 10.66
CA GLU A 154 -4.23 6.05 11.43
C GLU A 154 -4.80 7.23 10.61
N SER A 155 -5.66 8.04 11.20
CA SER A 155 -6.13 9.28 10.58
C SER A 155 -5.07 10.37 10.77
N VAL A 156 -4.06 10.36 9.91
CA VAL A 156 -2.94 11.31 9.91
C VAL A 156 -2.77 11.98 8.56
N GLU A 157 -2.29 13.23 8.58
CA GLU A 157 -1.92 13.96 7.37
C GLU A 157 -0.71 13.30 6.70
N LEU A 158 -0.79 13.13 5.38
CA LEU A 158 0.25 12.56 4.54
C LEU A 158 1.48 13.47 4.52
N GLY A 159 2.62 12.96 4.96
CA GLY A 159 3.89 13.67 4.83
C GLY A 159 4.37 13.68 3.39
N ILE A 160 4.52 14.86 2.78
CA ILE A 160 5.01 14.96 1.40
C ILE A 160 6.45 15.46 1.39
N THR A 161 7.33 14.74 0.71
CA THR A 161 8.76 15.10 0.60
C THR A 161 9.13 15.48 -0.84
N GLY A 162 10.21 16.26 -0.97
CA GLY A 162 10.67 16.80 -2.25
C GLY A 162 10.22 18.25 -2.49
N ASN A 163 10.75 18.88 -3.55
CA ASN A 163 10.47 20.28 -3.89
C ASN A 163 9.14 20.46 -4.65
N VAL A 164 8.02 20.02 -4.05
CA VAL A 164 6.68 20.10 -4.67
C VAL A 164 6.27 21.55 -4.98
N GLY A 165 6.84 22.54 -4.27
CA GLY A 165 6.67 23.95 -4.58
C GLY A 165 7.11 24.32 -6.00
N TYR A 166 8.08 23.60 -6.59
CA TYR A 166 8.45 23.77 -8.00
C TYR A 166 7.35 23.30 -8.95
N LEU A 167 6.76 22.12 -8.71
CA LEU A 167 5.62 21.61 -9.49
C LEU A 167 4.40 22.55 -9.39
N ALA A 168 4.10 23.02 -8.18
CA ALA A 168 3.05 24.01 -7.93
C ALA A 168 3.28 25.30 -8.72
N SER A 169 4.49 25.87 -8.64
CA SER A 169 4.85 27.08 -9.37
C SER A 169 4.79 26.91 -10.89
N LEU A 170 5.22 25.77 -11.41
CA LEU A 170 5.23 25.49 -12.86
C LEU A 170 3.82 25.40 -13.43
N THR A 171 2.91 24.79 -12.67
CA THR A 171 1.53 24.53 -13.10
C THR A 171 0.56 25.64 -12.71
N GLY A 172 0.97 26.58 -11.86
CA GLY A 172 0.10 27.61 -11.30
C GLY A 172 -0.93 27.06 -10.30
N ILE A 173 -0.74 25.83 -9.82
CA ILE A 173 -1.62 25.16 -8.86
C ILE A 173 -1.09 25.39 -7.45
N ASP A 174 -2.01 25.59 -6.49
CA ASP A 174 -1.66 25.63 -5.07
C ASP A 174 -1.11 24.27 -4.62
N GLN A 175 0.07 24.29 -3.99
CA GLN A 175 0.69 23.10 -3.42
C GLN A 175 -0.25 22.35 -2.47
N ALA A 176 -1.12 23.06 -1.74
CA ALA A 176 -2.10 22.44 -0.85
C ALA A 176 -3.11 21.56 -1.61
N LYS A 177 -3.49 21.93 -2.84
CA LYS A 177 -4.39 21.11 -3.67
C LYS A 177 -3.73 19.84 -4.19
N ILE A 178 -2.42 19.90 -4.45
CA ILE A 178 -1.64 18.70 -4.80
C ILE A 178 -1.61 17.75 -3.61
N ALA A 179 -1.38 18.30 -2.40
CA ALA A 179 -1.37 17.52 -1.17
C ALA A 179 -2.73 16.89 -0.86
N GLU A 180 -3.83 17.65 -0.99
CA GLU A 180 -5.19 17.15 -0.81
C GLU A 180 -5.54 16.02 -1.80
N CYS A 181 -5.14 16.18 -3.07
CA CYS A 181 -5.34 15.15 -4.09
C CYS A 181 -4.60 13.84 -3.75
N LEU A 182 -3.36 13.94 -3.27
CA LEU A 182 -2.58 12.79 -2.82
C LEU A 182 -3.17 12.15 -1.56
N GLN A 183 -3.58 12.96 -0.57
CA GLN A 183 -4.24 12.49 0.64
C GLN A 183 -5.50 11.69 0.31
N GLY A 184 -6.34 12.19 -0.60
CA GLY A 184 -7.55 11.50 -1.04
C GLY A 184 -7.24 10.13 -1.65
N TYR A 185 -6.22 10.06 -2.52
CA TYR A 185 -5.77 8.80 -3.10
C TYR A 185 -5.25 7.82 -2.04
N VAL A 186 -4.35 8.28 -1.17
CA VAL A 186 -3.75 7.46 -0.11
C VAL A 186 -4.82 6.91 0.82
N THR A 187 -5.75 7.77 1.26
CA THR A 187 -6.86 7.35 2.14
C THR A 187 -7.72 6.26 1.50
N ALA A 188 -7.95 6.35 0.18
CA ALA A 188 -8.80 5.41 -0.52
C ALA A 188 -8.11 4.10 -0.93
N LYS A 189 -6.80 4.13 -1.20
CA LYS A 189 -6.10 3.00 -1.86
C LYS A 189 -4.88 2.47 -1.12
N CYS A 190 -4.21 3.30 -0.32
CA CYS A 190 -3.02 2.93 0.44
C CYS A 190 -3.11 3.47 1.88
N PRO A 191 -4.17 3.17 2.65
CA PRO A 191 -4.51 3.91 3.88
C PRO A 191 -3.48 3.79 5.02
N TYR A 192 -2.49 2.92 4.88
CA TYR A 192 -1.38 2.75 5.83
C TYR A 192 -0.09 3.49 5.45
N ALA A 193 -0.03 4.05 4.23
CA ALA A 193 1.09 4.90 3.81
C ALA A 193 1.04 6.22 4.58
N LYS A 194 2.20 6.67 5.08
CA LYS A 194 2.36 7.89 5.86
C LYS A 194 3.10 8.98 5.10
N THR A 195 3.84 8.62 4.06
CA THR A 195 4.59 9.57 3.27
C THR A 195 4.49 9.32 1.76
N ALA A 196 4.53 10.41 1.01
CA ALA A 196 4.65 10.41 -0.45
C ALA A 196 5.89 11.22 -0.84
N SER A 197 6.83 10.56 -1.49
CA SER A 197 8.09 11.18 -1.92
C SER A 197 8.00 11.57 -3.39
N TRP A 198 8.16 12.85 -3.68
CA TRP A 198 8.16 13.34 -5.05
C TRP A 198 9.45 12.95 -5.78
N ASP A 199 9.32 12.32 -6.94
CA ASP A 199 10.49 11.83 -7.70
C ASP A 199 11.28 12.96 -8.38
N GLY A 200 10.69 14.16 -8.47
CA GLY A 200 11.33 15.36 -9.03
C GLY A 200 11.24 15.48 -10.55
N GLU A 201 10.63 14.50 -11.23
CA GLU A 201 10.46 14.51 -12.68
C GLU A 201 9.10 15.09 -13.09
N ILE A 202 9.08 15.88 -14.15
CA ILE A 202 7.85 16.48 -14.69
C ILE A 202 7.72 16.16 -16.17
N TYR A 203 6.57 15.64 -16.54
CA TYR A 203 6.18 15.35 -17.91
C TYR A 203 5.17 16.39 -18.37
N ILE A 204 5.46 17.08 -19.47
CA ILE A 204 4.59 18.11 -20.05
C ILE A 204 4.11 17.63 -21.41
N ASP A 205 2.81 17.41 -21.54
CA ASP A 205 2.14 17.21 -22.81
C ASP A 205 1.57 18.55 -23.29
N ALA A 206 2.37 19.24 -24.11
CA ALA A 206 2.03 20.55 -24.64
C ALA A 206 0.86 20.52 -25.64
N ASN A 207 0.57 19.38 -26.26
CA ASN A 207 -0.54 19.28 -27.22
C ASN A 207 -1.88 19.16 -26.51
N ASN A 208 -1.88 18.55 -25.32
CA ASN A 208 -3.09 18.32 -24.52
C ASN A 208 -3.21 19.24 -23.31
N ASP A 209 -2.29 20.20 -23.14
CA ASP A 209 -2.19 21.09 -21.97
C ASP A 209 -2.23 20.29 -20.66
N ARG A 210 -1.40 19.26 -20.55
CA ARG A 210 -1.37 18.37 -19.38
C ARG A 210 0.03 18.31 -18.79
N THR A 211 0.12 18.43 -17.47
CA THR A 211 1.35 18.18 -16.71
C THR A 211 1.13 16.95 -15.84
N SER A 212 2.12 16.06 -15.75
CA SER A 212 2.08 14.93 -14.83
C SER A 212 3.41 14.73 -14.13
N SER A 213 3.35 14.14 -12.94
CA SER A 213 4.51 13.88 -12.11
C SER A 213 4.22 12.75 -11.12
N THR A 214 5.26 12.06 -10.68
CA THR A 214 5.16 10.83 -9.90
C THR A 214 5.61 11.02 -8.45
N PHE A 215 4.92 10.30 -7.56
CA PHE A 215 5.22 10.22 -6.15
C PHE A 215 5.31 8.74 -5.75
N THR A 216 6.28 8.42 -4.90
CA THR A 216 6.44 7.07 -4.35
C THR A 216 5.92 7.05 -2.91
N LEU A 217 4.96 6.18 -2.61
CA LEU A 217 4.43 5.98 -1.26
C LEU A 217 5.36 5.08 -0.43
N ASP A 218 5.34 5.26 0.90
CA ASP A 218 6.06 4.41 1.86
C ASP A 218 5.27 3.17 2.30
N ASP A 219 4.60 2.52 1.36
CA ASP A 219 3.97 1.22 1.56
C ASP A 219 4.89 0.07 1.09
N PRO A 220 4.60 -1.20 1.41
CA PRO A 220 5.47 -2.32 1.01
C PRO A 220 5.63 -2.53 -0.49
N ASN A 221 4.73 -1.96 -1.30
CA ASN A 221 4.79 -2.05 -2.75
C ASN A 221 5.57 -0.88 -3.38
N ALA A 222 5.98 0.12 -2.57
CA ALA A 222 6.50 1.39 -3.05
C ALA A 222 5.58 1.97 -4.14
N THR A 223 4.28 2.02 -3.85
CA THR A 223 3.24 2.38 -4.81
C THR A 223 3.55 3.71 -5.46
N ILE A 224 3.61 3.71 -6.80
CA ILE A 224 3.85 4.91 -7.61
C ILE A 224 2.49 5.54 -7.92
N VAL A 225 2.30 6.76 -7.45
CA VAL A 225 1.12 7.58 -7.71
C VAL A 225 1.46 8.63 -8.74
N THR A 226 0.70 8.69 -9.83
CA THR A 226 0.84 9.73 -10.85
C THR A 226 -0.16 10.85 -10.59
N VAL A 227 0.35 12.02 -10.19
CA VAL A 227 -0.45 13.24 -10.16
C VAL A 227 -0.50 13.81 -11.58
N THR A 228 -1.72 14.09 -12.04
CA THR A 228 -1.99 14.78 -13.29
C THR A 228 -2.67 16.10 -13.02
N ILE A 229 -2.26 17.14 -13.76
CA ILE A 229 -2.84 18.47 -13.74
C ILE A 229 -3.25 18.83 -15.17
N ASP A 230 -4.53 19.12 -15.36
CA ASP A 230 -5.07 19.71 -16.58
C ASP A 230 -4.82 21.22 -16.57
N GLY A 231 -4.00 21.71 -17.51
CA GLY A 231 -3.58 23.10 -17.60
C GLY A 231 -4.66 24.07 -18.08
N LYS A 232 -5.78 23.59 -18.63
CA LYS A 232 -6.91 24.45 -19.05
C LYS A 232 -7.87 24.72 -17.90
N THR A 233 -8.12 23.69 -17.09
CA THR A 233 -9.15 23.70 -16.04
C THR A 233 -8.56 23.80 -14.64
N GLY A 234 -7.27 23.50 -14.48
CA GLY A 234 -6.62 23.36 -13.19
C GLY A 234 -7.05 22.12 -12.41
N LYS A 235 -7.78 21.19 -13.05
CA LYS A 235 -8.23 19.95 -12.39
C LYS A 235 -7.02 19.05 -12.09
N ILE A 236 -6.99 18.51 -10.88
CA ILE A 236 -5.96 17.59 -10.41
C ILE A 236 -6.58 16.20 -10.23
N SER A 237 -5.80 15.16 -10.53
CA SER A 237 -6.15 13.77 -10.21
C SER A 237 -4.90 12.96 -9.86
N ALA A 238 -5.05 11.99 -8.98
CA ALA A 238 -4.05 10.99 -8.64
C ALA A 238 -4.54 9.60 -9.08
N MET A 239 -3.65 8.80 -9.64
CA MET A 239 -3.91 7.43 -10.09
C MET A 239 -2.71 6.53 -9.81
#